data_AF-A0A495IYD2-F1
#
_entry.id   AF-A0A495IYD2-F1
#
_cell.length_a   1.000
_cell.length_b   1.000
_cell.length_c   1.000
_cell.angle_alpha   90.00
_cell.angle_beta   90.00
_cell.angle_gamma   90.00
#
_symmetry.space_group_name_H-M   'P 1'
#
loop_
_entity.id
_entity.type
_entity.pdbx_description
1 polymer ?
#
loop_
_entity_poly.entity_id
_entity_poly.type
_entity_poly.pdbx_seq_one_letter_code
_entity_poly.pdbx_strand_id
1 'polypeptide(L)'
;MYFLNLPNFHPNRGINTDNYHKAVFLSSVDGLFERDQSVFNYGGMLFPFKEIFLREEHFFVSEINLQKLFDPYNLDQLLRENSFPVNPELVEEIKAQFFKGYTDGLQNFDREIGSFFFSLAPAEQLKVLVDFMNYCHHHLYFEGFVIPEVLYSLGYIQACLVQSYKTYQNLSKLSVKEITGEPLIEATPVAEPPVLTLQNTVVQTNGIHKIALKYPADEIIKLWQVLLDIHRCKSVAILPFFKTEKEVENLLGELFCVSENAGVSLPDREHRYYELSSDYQPILCLLMHATYKLNHTFTRIKLEPYSALLKQSFSAFQGIENVADISGNITKKKDAGIMLLGEIKSSKYAKNALKILAKIKDYRIKA
;
A
#
# COMPACT_ATOMS: atom_id res chain seq x y z
N MET A 1 -16.74 -6.66 18.53
CA MET A 1 -15.51 -7.25 19.12
C MET A 1 -14.62 -7.68 17.98
N TYR A 2 -13.31 -7.40 18.08
CA TYR A 2 -12.35 -7.59 17.00
C TYR A 2 -11.55 -8.89 17.19
N PHE A 3 -10.91 -9.39 16.12
CA PHE A 3 -9.95 -10.50 16.16
C PHE A 3 -10.50 -11.84 16.66
N LEU A 4 -11.81 -12.09 16.52
CA LEU A 4 -12.46 -13.31 16.99
C LEU A 4 -11.92 -14.60 16.34
N ASN A 5 -11.25 -14.47 15.21
CA ASN A 5 -10.66 -15.58 14.47
C ASN A 5 -9.15 -15.75 14.71
N LEU A 6 -8.52 -14.89 15.53
CA LEU A 6 -7.09 -15.03 15.81
C LEU A 6 -6.85 -16.23 16.74
N PRO A 7 -5.91 -17.13 16.39
CA PRO A 7 -5.57 -18.27 17.24
C PRO A 7 -5.16 -17.82 18.63
N ASN A 8 -5.72 -18.48 19.66
CA ASN A 8 -5.41 -18.22 21.06
C ASN A 8 -5.68 -16.76 21.52
N PHE A 9 -6.46 -15.97 20.77
CA PHE A 9 -6.84 -14.62 21.18
C PHE A 9 -8.18 -14.63 21.91
N HIS A 10 -8.24 -13.96 23.06
CA HIS A 10 -9.47 -13.73 23.80
C HIS A 10 -9.76 -12.22 23.88
N PRO A 11 -10.94 -11.73 23.45
CA PRO A 11 -11.21 -10.29 23.31
C PRO A 11 -11.01 -9.44 24.57
N ASN A 12 -11.18 -10.04 25.76
CA ASN A 12 -11.00 -9.35 27.04
C ASN A 12 -9.67 -9.67 27.74
N ARG A 13 -8.97 -10.73 27.32
CA ARG A 13 -7.75 -11.21 27.99
C ARG A 13 -6.49 -11.04 27.12
N GLY A 14 -6.66 -10.72 25.84
CA GLY A 14 -5.58 -10.65 24.86
C GLY A 14 -5.15 -12.02 24.38
N ILE A 15 -3.91 -12.11 23.93
CA ILE A 15 -3.33 -13.34 23.42
C ILE A 15 -3.00 -14.25 24.61
N ASN A 16 -3.47 -15.49 24.57
CA ASN A 16 -3.18 -16.50 25.58
C ASN A 16 -1.74 -17.01 25.43
N THR A 17 -0.96 -16.89 26.49
CA THR A 17 0.45 -17.31 26.58
C THR A 17 0.65 -18.53 27.47
N ASP A 18 -0.43 -19.21 27.90
CA ASP A 18 -0.44 -20.34 28.84
C ASP A 18 0.31 -21.62 28.39
N ASN A 19 1.00 -21.58 27.25
CA ASN A 19 1.91 -22.63 26.77
C ASN A 19 3.30 -22.60 27.46
N TYR A 20 3.36 -22.10 28.71
CA TYR A 20 4.58 -21.73 29.46
C TYR A 20 5.67 -22.80 29.54
N HIS A 21 5.33 -24.08 29.45
CA HIS A 21 6.29 -25.17 29.70
C HIS A 21 7.12 -25.60 28.49
N LYS A 22 6.90 -25.02 27.30
CA LYS A 22 7.62 -25.41 26.07
C LYS A 22 8.20 -24.27 25.25
N ALA A 23 7.89 -23.02 25.59
CA ALA A 23 8.30 -21.86 24.81
C ALA A 23 9.59 -21.22 25.35
N VAL A 24 10.41 -20.69 24.44
CA VAL A 24 11.58 -19.89 24.84
C VAL A 24 11.09 -18.58 25.44
N PHE A 25 11.66 -18.18 26.58
CA PHE A 25 11.38 -16.89 27.20
C PHE A 25 12.54 -15.93 26.99
N LEU A 26 12.22 -14.70 26.62
CA LEU A 26 13.16 -13.60 26.43
C LEU A 26 12.95 -12.53 27.51
N SER A 27 14.05 -11.94 27.94
CA SER A 27 14.10 -10.79 28.83
C SER A 27 15.19 -9.81 28.39
N SER A 28 15.25 -8.64 29.02
CA SER A 28 16.36 -7.69 28.88
C SER A 28 17.35 -7.88 30.03
N VAL A 29 18.59 -7.43 29.84
CA VAL A 29 19.56 -7.21 30.93
C VAL A 29 19.02 -6.28 32.02
N ASP A 30 18.11 -5.37 31.65
CA ASP A 30 17.45 -4.43 32.57
C ASP A 30 16.25 -5.03 33.31
N GLY A 31 15.86 -6.27 32.99
CA GLY A 31 14.72 -6.97 33.59
C GLY A 31 13.71 -7.50 32.58
N LEU A 32 12.51 -7.79 33.08
CA LEU A 32 11.42 -8.32 32.26
C LEU A 32 10.88 -7.24 31.31
N PHE A 33 10.29 -7.67 30.20
CA PHE A 33 9.54 -6.74 29.34
C PHE A 33 8.31 -6.24 30.10
N GLU A 34 8.10 -4.93 30.07
CA GLU A 34 6.99 -4.26 30.74
C GLU A 34 6.06 -3.64 29.69
N ARG A 35 4.77 -3.57 30.03
CA ARG A 35 3.78 -2.87 29.19
C ARG A 35 4.12 -1.39 29.14
N ASP A 36 4.10 -0.84 27.93
CA ASP A 36 4.08 0.61 27.77
C ASP A 36 2.79 1.17 28.37
N GLN A 37 2.95 2.04 29.38
CA GLN A 37 1.82 2.74 30.02
C GLN A 37 1.43 4.02 29.28
N SER A 38 2.17 4.40 28.24
CA SER A 38 1.88 5.57 27.45
C SER A 38 0.59 5.38 26.64
N VAL A 39 -0.21 6.45 26.59
CA VAL A 39 -1.33 6.53 25.65
C VAL A 39 -0.73 6.79 24.29
N PHE A 40 -0.97 5.89 23.34
CA PHE A 40 -0.47 6.07 21.99
C PHE A 40 -1.10 7.33 21.35
N ASN A 41 -0.25 8.23 20.86
CA ASN A 41 -0.70 9.50 20.29
C ASN A 41 -1.00 9.36 18.78
N TYR A 42 -2.27 9.13 18.44
CA TYR A 42 -2.71 8.99 17.05
C TYR A 42 -2.84 10.32 16.28
N GLY A 43 -2.84 11.45 16.99
CA GLY A 43 -3.04 12.80 16.42
C GLY A 43 -1.76 13.49 15.96
N GLY A 44 -0.58 12.89 16.20
CA GLY A 44 0.69 13.45 15.74
C GLY A 44 0.81 13.49 14.22
N MET A 45 1.46 14.53 13.69
CA MET A 45 1.74 14.64 12.24
C MET A 45 2.80 13.64 11.75
N LEU A 46 3.57 13.04 12.66
CA LEU A 46 4.67 12.13 12.35
C LEU A 46 4.19 10.68 12.44
N PHE A 47 4.57 9.87 11.45
CA PHE A 47 4.30 8.43 11.42
C PHE A 47 5.03 7.73 12.59
N PRO A 48 4.30 7.21 13.60
CA PRO A 48 4.87 6.84 14.90
C PRO A 48 5.43 5.40 14.95
N PHE A 49 5.61 4.74 13.81
CA PHE A 49 6.05 3.35 13.75
C PHE A 49 7.49 3.26 13.27
N LYS A 50 8.28 2.43 13.95
CA LYS A 50 9.64 2.09 13.54
C LYS A 50 9.60 1.10 12.39
N GLU A 51 10.35 1.41 11.33
CA GLU A 51 10.53 0.51 10.19
C GLU A 51 11.52 -0.60 10.55
N ILE A 52 11.12 -1.85 10.31
CA ILE A 52 11.91 -3.05 10.56
C ILE A 52 12.11 -3.78 9.24
N PHE A 53 13.34 -4.23 8.99
CA PHE A 53 13.69 -4.99 7.81
C PHE A 53 13.80 -6.48 8.12
N LEU A 54 13.28 -7.30 7.20
CA LEU A 54 13.44 -8.75 7.16
C LEU A 54 13.86 -9.12 5.73
N ARG A 55 15.16 -9.30 5.51
CA ARG A 55 15.75 -9.52 4.18
C ARG A 55 15.40 -8.39 3.20
N GLU A 56 14.64 -8.66 2.13
CA GLU A 56 14.17 -7.66 1.15
C GLU A 56 12.79 -7.07 1.50
N GLU A 57 12.20 -7.53 2.60
CA GLU A 57 10.89 -7.12 3.07
C GLU A 57 11.02 -6.12 4.23
N HIS A 58 9.99 -5.31 4.46
CA HIS A 58 9.91 -4.41 5.60
C HIS A 58 8.50 -4.34 6.17
N PHE A 59 8.40 -4.02 7.45
CA PHE A 59 7.15 -3.82 8.18
C PHE A 59 7.33 -2.76 9.26
N PHE A 60 6.24 -2.35 9.88
CA PHE A 60 6.23 -1.24 10.84
C PHE A 60 5.80 -1.72 12.22
N VAL A 61 6.52 -1.29 13.25
CA VAL A 61 6.30 -1.70 14.65
C VAL A 61 6.17 -0.48 15.56
N SER A 62 5.17 -0.50 16.42
CA SER A 62 4.96 0.52 17.47
C SER A 62 5.31 0.02 18.87
N GLU A 63 5.13 -1.27 19.16
CA GLU A 63 5.35 -1.81 20.50
C GLU A 63 6.84 -1.80 20.88
N ILE A 64 7.16 -1.23 22.05
CA ILE A 64 8.54 -0.88 22.42
C ILE A 64 9.44 -2.10 22.64
N ASN A 65 8.89 -3.21 23.16
CA ASN A 65 9.66 -4.42 23.42
C ASN A 65 10.01 -5.13 22.11
N LEU A 66 9.09 -5.17 21.15
CA LEU A 66 9.34 -5.64 19.79
C LEU A 66 10.32 -4.72 19.05
N GLN A 67 10.21 -3.40 19.22
CA GLN A 67 11.19 -2.46 18.66
C GLN A 67 12.61 -2.69 19.22
N LYS A 68 12.74 -3.02 20.51
CA LYS A 68 14.01 -3.41 21.13
C LYS A 68 14.50 -4.74 20.57
N LEU A 69 13.64 -5.76 20.53
CA LEU A 69 13.95 -7.10 20.04
C LEU A 69 14.43 -7.12 18.59
N PHE A 70 13.82 -6.30 17.73
CA PHE A 70 14.14 -6.27 16.30
C PHE A 70 15.28 -5.32 15.94
N ASP A 71 15.76 -4.53 16.90
CA ASP A 71 16.90 -3.64 16.70
C ASP A 71 18.22 -4.43 16.85
N PRO A 72 19.03 -4.54 15.78
CA PRO A 72 20.30 -5.25 15.86
C PRO A 72 21.27 -4.64 16.88
N TYR A 73 21.12 -3.35 17.21
CA TYR A 73 21.98 -2.68 18.20
C TYR A 73 21.64 -3.02 19.65
N ASN A 74 20.53 -3.72 19.90
CA ASN A 74 20.11 -4.12 21.25
C ASN A 74 20.28 -5.62 21.51
N LEU A 75 20.85 -6.39 20.57
CA LEU A 75 20.95 -7.85 20.72
C LEU A 75 21.79 -8.28 21.92
N ASP A 76 22.81 -7.50 22.27
CA ASP A 76 23.67 -7.69 23.44
C ASP A 76 22.94 -7.42 24.77
N GLN A 77 21.83 -6.70 24.73
CA GLN A 77 20.97 -6.40 25.89
C GLN A 77 19.86 -7.45 26.08
N LEU A 78 19.74 -8.45 25.21
CA LEU A 78 18.69 -9.45 25.26
C LEU A 78 19.18 -10.78 25.83
N LEU A 79 18.38 -11.32 26.73
CA LEU A 79 18.63 -12.58 27.42
C LEU A 79 17.56 -13.61 27.05
N ARG A 80 17.99 -14.81 26.72
CA ARG A 80 17.20 -16.03 26.64
C ARG A 80 17.24 -16.74 27.98
N GLU A 81 16.07 -17.18 28.46
CA GLU A 81 15.91 -17.92 29.71
C GLU A 81 16.59 -17.21 30.89
N ASN A 82 16.56 -15.87 30.86
CA ASN A 82 17.16 -14.95 31.83
C ASN A 82 18.69 -15.04 32.01
N SER A 83 19.39 -15.82 31.17
CA SER A 83 20.79 -16.18 31.46
C SER A 83 21.71 -16.21 30.24
N PHE A 84 21.18 -16.49 29.05
CA PHE A 84 21.99 -16.70 27.85
C PHE A 84 21.80 -15.56 26.86
N PRO A 85 22.84 -15.04 26.19
CA PRO A 85 22.66 -14.08 25.12
C PRO A 85 21.73 -14.63 24.01
N VAL A 86 20.89 -13.76 23.45
CA VAL A 86 20.02 -14.14 22.33
C VAL A 86 20.85 -14.29 21.04
N ASN A 87 20.70 -15.43 20.36
CA ASN A 87 21.28 -15.66 19.04
C ASN A 87 20.50 -14.85 17.97
N PRO A 88 21.17 -14.13 17.05
CA PRO A 88 20.55 -13.50 15.89
C PRO A 88 19.58 -14.38 15.09
N GLU A 89 19.84 -15.68 14.95
CA GLU A 89 18.97 -16.62 14.22
C GLU A 89 17.57 -16.70 14.84
N LEU A 90 17.49 -16.74 16.18
CA LEU A 90 16.22 -16.75 16.89
C LEU A 90 15.42 -15.46 16.63
N VAL A 91 16.10 -14.31 16.57
CA VAL A 91 15.44 -13.03 16.28
C VAL A 91 14.88 -13.01 14.86
N GLU A 92 15.60 -13.57 13.89
CA GLU A 92 15.10 -13.68 12.51
C GLU A 92 13.90 -14.64 12.41
N GLU A 93 13.87 -15.74 13.16
CA GLU A 93 12.70 -16.63 13.27
C GLU A 93 11.49 -15.89 13.86
N ILE A 94 11.70 -15.12 14.93
CA ILE A 94 10.65 -14.31 15.55
C ILE A 94 10.11 -13.28 14.55
N LYS A 95 10.99 -12.55 13.87
CA LYS A 95 10.61 -11.58 12.83
C LYS A 95 9.81 -12.26 11.72
N ALA A 96 10.22 -13.44 11.26
CA ALA A 96 9.52 -14.15 10.19
C ALA A 96 8.10 -14.55 10.61
N GLN A 97 7.93 -15.04 11.83
CA GLN A 97 6.62 -15.41 12.35
C GLN A 97 5.71 -14.19 12.58
N PHE A 98 6.27 -13.10 13.12
CA PHE A 98 5.59 -11.82 13.25
C PHE A 98 5.18 -11.28 11.88
N PHE A 99 6.09 -11.27 10.92
CA PHE A 99 5.85 -10.78 9.57
C PHE A 99 4.75 -11.55 8.86
N LYS A 100 4.68 -12.87 9.03
CA LYS A 100 3.57 -13.69 8.51
C LYS A 100 2.20 -13.17 9.02
N GLY A 101 2.09 -12.95 10.33
CA GLY A 101 0.91 -12.36 10.92
C GLY A 101 0.61 -10.95 10.41
N TYR A 102 1.65 -10.14 10.26
CA TYR A 102 1.55 -8.78 9.73
C TYR A 102 1.00 -8.75 8.30
N THR A 103 1.50 -9.60 7.40
CA THR A 103 0.96 -9.72 6.03
C THR A 103 -0.51 -10.11 6.03
N ASP A 104 -0.90 -11.09 6.86
CA ASP A 104 -2.29 -11.55 6.94
C ASP A 104 -3.20 -10.47 7.55
N GLY A 105 -2.71 -9.69 8.52
CA GLY A 105 -3.44 -8.57 9.13
C GLY A 105 -3.72 -7.45 8.13
N LEU A 106 -2.76 -7.12 7.26
CA LEU A 106 -2.98 -6.14 6.18
C LEU A 106 -4.06 -6.60 5.20
N GLN A 107 -4.11 -7.89 4.87
CA GLN A 107 -5.09 -8.44 3.92
C GLN A 107 -6.50 -8.53 4.52
N ASN A 108 -6.62 -8.67 5.84
CA ASN A 108 -7.89 -8.88 6.52
C ASN A 108 -8.39 -7.62 7.25
N PHE A 109 -7.74 -6.48 7.06
CA PHE A 109 -8.10 -5.22 7.71
C PHE A 109 -9.61 -4.90 7.62
N ASP A 110 -10.20 -4.98 6.43
CA ASP A 110 -11.61 -4.66 6.18
C ASP A 110 -12.56 -5.58 6.97
N ARG A 111 -12.17 -6.84 7.13
CA ARG A 111 -12.93 -7.81 7.92
C ARG A 111 -12.89 -7.44 9.40
N GLU A 112 -11.73 -7.02 9.91
CA GLU A 112 -11.56 -6.69 11.33
C GLU A 112 -12.22 -5.37 11.68
N ILE A 113 -12.00 -4.30 10.90
CA ILE A 113 -12.63 -3.00 11.19
C ILE A 113 -14.15 -3.02 10.96
N GLY A 114 -14.63 -3.96 10.15
CA GLY A 114 -16.04 -4.25 9.91
C GLY A 114 -16.48 -3.81 8.52
N SER A 115 -17.25 -4.67 7.84
CA SER A 115 -17.67 -4.48 6.45
C SER A 115 -18.47 -3.20 6.18
N PHE A 116 -19.14 -2.66 7.21
CA PHE A 116 -19.92 -1.43 7.08
C PHE A 116 -19.09 -0.15 7.27
N PHE A 117 -17.82 -0.27 7.69
CA PHE A 117 -16.95 0.87 7.97
C PHE A 117 -16.92 1.89 6.81
N PHE A 118 -16.70 1.40 5.58
CA PHE A 118 -16.61 2.26 4.41
C PHE A 118 -17.94 2.91 3.99
N SER A 119 -19.07 2.45 4.53
CA SER A 119 -20.39 3.03 4.30
C SER A 119 -20.76 4.13 5.31
N LEU A 120 -19.98 4.28 6.39
CA LEU A 120 -20.21 5.29 7.41
C LEU A 120 -19.83 6.70 6.93
N ALA A 121 -20.42 7.72 7.56
CA ALA A 121 -20.00 9.10 7.34
C ALA A 121 -18.55 9.34 7.83
N PRO A 122 -17.77 10.26 7.24
CA PRO A 122 -16.37 10.47 7.62
C PRO A 122 -16.14 10.71 9.12
N ALA A 123 -17.01 11.46 9.78
CA ALA A 123 -16.90 11.71 11.23
C ALA A 123 -17.11 10.45 12.08
N GLU A 124 -17.94 9.51 11.63
CA GLU A 124 -18.17 8.23 12.29
C GLU A 124 -17.01 7.27 12.02
N GLN A 125 -16.49 7.26 10.79
CA GLN A 125 -15.27 6.50 10.44
C GLN A 125 -14.10 6.89 11.34
N LEU A 126 -13.89 8.19 11.59
CA LEU A 126 -12.83 8.66 12.48
C LEU A 126 -13.00 8.15 13.92
N LYS A 127 -14.23 8.12 14.45
CA LYS A 127 -14.52 7.56 15.78
C LYS A 127 -14.22 6.06 15.85
N VAL A 128 -14.72 5.30 14.88
CA VAL A 128 -14.47 3.85 14.78
C VAL A 128 -12.97 3.55 14.69
N LEU A 129 -12.23 4.32 13.90
CA LEU A 129 -10.78 4.18 13.79
C LEU A 129 -10.08 4.44 15.12
N VAL A 130 -10.46 5.49 15.86
CA VAL A 130 -9.85 5.78 17.18
C VAL A 130 -10.11 4.62 18.16
N ASP A 131 -11.34 4.14 18.24
CA ASP A 131 -11.70 3.03 19.13
C ASP A 131 -10.97 1.74 18.73
N PHE A 132 -10.89 1.44 17.43
CA PHE A 132 -10.19 0.27 16.92
C PHE A 132 -8.68 0.35 17.13
N MET A 133 -8.07 1.53 16.93
CA MET A 133 -6.65 1.74 17.20
C MET A 133 -6.33 1.57 18.69
N ASN A 134 -7.15 2.14 19.58
CA ASN A 134 -7.04 1.94 21.03
C ASN A 134 -7.13 0.45 21.40
N TYR A 135 -8.05 -0.27 20.78
CA TYR A 135 -8.19 -1.71 20.98
C TYR A 135 -6.93 -2.47 20.51
N CYS A 136 -6.40 -2.15 19.33
CA CYS A 136 -5.17 -2.75 18.83
C CYS A 136 -3.99 -2.48 19.78
N HIS A 137 -3.77 -1.22 20.17
CA HIS A 137 -2.70 -0.82 21.09
C HIS A 137 -2.78 -1.54 22.43
N HIS A 138 -3.98 -1.65 23.01
CA HIS A 138 -4.18 -2.35 24.28
C HIS A 138 -3.79 -3.83 24.25
N HIS A 139 -4.02 -4.50 23.12
CA HIS A 139 -3.75 -5.93 22.94
C HIS A 139 -2.40 -6.25 22.29
N LEU A 140 -1.68 -5.22 21.83
CA LEU A 140 -0.36 -5.34 21.26
C LEU A 140 0.70 -5.23 22.35
N TYR A 141 1.00 -6.35 23.00
CA TYR A 141 2.01 -6.42 24.05
C TYR A 141 2.84 -7.70 23.94
N PHE A 142 4.16 -7.53 23.83
CA PHE A 142 5.11 -8.64 23.85
C PHE A 142 5.74 -8.77 25.23
N GLU A 143 5.37 -9.85 25.94
CA GLU A 143 5.86 -10.13 27.30
C GLU A 143 7.12 -10.99 27.37
N GLY A 144 7.69 -11.37 26.22
CA GLY A 144 8.93 -12.16 26.15
C GLY A 144 8.75 -13.62 25.73
N PHE A 145 7.53 -14.17 25.69
CA PHE A 145 7.33 -15.55 25.24
C PHE A 145 7.41 -15.69 23.72
N VAL A 146 8.33 -16.54 23.27
CA VAL A 146 8.52 -16.92 21.87
C VAL A 146 7.58 -18.08 21.55
N ILE A 147 6.30 -17.77 21.44
CA ILE A 147 5.25 -18.71 21.03
C ILE A 147 4.81 -18.34 19.61
N PRO A 148 4.91 -19.24 18.62
CA PRO A 148 4.64 -18.89 17.22
C PRO A 148 3.25 -18.26 16.99
N GLU A 149 2.22 -18.77 17.64
CA GLU A 149 0.85 -18.25 17.54
C GLU A 149 0.73 -16.85 18.15
N VAL A 150 1.46 -16.58 19.23
CA VAL A 150 1.48 -15.26 19.88
C VAL A 150 2.15 -14.24 18.98
N LEU A 151 3.32 -14.58 18.44
CA LEU A 151 4.07 -13.71 17.53
C LEU A 151 3.28 -13.39 16.26
N TYR A 152 2.61 -14.39 15.70
CA TYR A 152 1.70 -14.20 14.57
C TYR A 152 0.57 -13.23 14.92
N SER A 153 -0.11 -13.44 16.05
CA SER A 153 -1.21 -12.58 16.49
C SER A 153 -0.76 -11.15 16.76
N LEU A 154 0.41 -10.95 17.36
CA LEU A 154 1.00 -9.62 17.53
C LEU A 154 1.29 -8.94 16.19
N GLY A 155 1.86 -9.67 15.23
CA GLY A 155 2.07 -9.18 13.87
C GLY A 155 0.78 -8.73 13.20
N TYR A 156 -0.26 -9.56 13.32
CA TYR A 156 -1.57 -9.28 12.75
C TYR A 156 -2.21 -8.02 13.34
N ILE A 157 -2.21 -7.90 14.68
CA ILE A 157 -2.74 -6.71 15.36
C ILE A 157 -1.94 -5.46 15.00
N GLN A 158 -0.60 -5.56 14.92
CA GLN A 158 0.28 -4.46 14.50
C GLN A 158 -0.06 -3.98 13.09
N ALA A 159 -0.31 -4.89 12.14
CA ALA A 159 -0.69 -4.54 10.78
C ALA A 159 -2.03 -3.81 10.73
N CYS A 160 -3.03 -4.29 11.47
CA CYS A 160 -4.31 -3.59 11.59
C CYS A 160 -4.14 -2.18 12.17
N LEU A 161 -3.33 -2.03 13.21
CA LEU A 161 -3.03 -0.73 13.81
C LEU A 161 -2.37 0.24 12.82
N VAL A 162 -1.36 -0.22 12.07
CA VAL A 162 -0.69 0.59 11.05
C VAL A 162 -1.67 1.03 9.97
N GLN A 163 -2.52 0.11 9.50
CA GLN A 163 -3.51 0.42 8.47
C GLN A 163 -4.58 1.39 8.98
N SER A 164 -5.06 1.22 10.22
CA SER A 164 -5.97 2.18 10.84
C SER A 164 -5.36 3.56 10.94
N TYR A 165 -4.11 3.67 11.37
CA TYR A 165 -3.43 4.96 11.49
C TYR A 165 -3.31 5.65 10.12
N LYS A 166 -2.91 4.92 9.08
CA LYS A 166 -2.83 5.45 7.71
C LYS A 166 -4.20 5.95 7.23
N THR A 167 -5.24 5.14 7.42
CA THR A 167 -6.61 5.50 7.03
C THR A 167 -7.09 6.74 7.79
N TYR A 168 -6.83 6.80 9.11
CA TYR A 168 -7.17 7.95 9.96
C TYR A 168 -6.49 9.24 9.48
N GLN A 169 -5.20 9.19 9.19
CA GLN A 169 -4.45 10.34 8.67
C GLN A 169 -4.97 10.81 7.30
N ASN A 170 -5.32 9.87 6.42
CA ASN A 170 -5.86 10.21 5.10
C ASN A 170 -7.25 10.84 5.21
N LEU A 171 -8.16 10.25 6.01
CA LEU A 171 -9.49 10.82 6.26
C LEU A 171 -9.43 12.19 6.95
N SER A 172 -8.55 12.35 7.95
CA SER A 172 -8.41 13.63 8.67
C SER A 172 -7.94 14.76 7.75
N LYS A 173 -7.07 14.46 6.78
CA LYS A 173 -6.64 15.46 5.76
C LYS A 173 -7.77 15.84 4.81
N LEU A 174 -8.71 14.92 4.53
CA LEU A 174 -9.87 15.19 3.67
C LEU A 174 -10.92 16.02 4.41
N SER A 175 -11.25 15.67 5.66
CA SER A 175 -12.23 16.41 6.44
C SER A 175 -11.82 17.86 6.70
N VAL A 176 -10.53 18.13 6.90
CA VAL A 176 -10.04 19.51 7.05
C VAL A 176 -10.20 20.30 5.75
N LYS A 177 -9.95 19.69 4.58
CA LYS A 177 -10.09 20.36 3.27
C LYS A 177 -11.55 20.63 2.88
N GLU A 178 -12.47 19.75 3.27
CA GLU A 178 -13.91 19.95 3.05
C GLU A 178 -14.50 21.03 3.98
N ILE A 179 -13.89 21.25 5.15
CA ILE A 179 -14.33 22.25 6.14
C ILE A 179 -13.69 23.62 5.90
N THR A 180 -12.44 23.71 5.43
CA THR A 180 -11.77 25.01 5.27
C THR A 180 -12.08 25.73 3.97
N GLY A 181 -12.64 25.05 2.95
CA GLY A 181 -13.11 25.70 1.72
C GLY A 181 -12.10 26.68 1.10
N GLU A 182 -10.79 26.50 1.31
CA GLU A 182 -9.78 27.42 0.79
C GLU A 182 -9.68 27.22 -0.72
N PRO A 183 -10.14 28.19 -1.54
CA PRO A 183 -9.85 28.17 -2.95
C PRO A 183 -8.37 28.52 -3.09
N LEU A 184 -7.61 27.69 -3.80
CA LEU A 184 -6.37 28.16 -4.40
C LEU A 184 -6.76 29.24 -5.42
N ILE A 185 -6.70 30.50 -4.98
CA ILE A 185 -6.75 31.68 -5.82
C ILE A 185 -5.51 31.61 -6.72
N GLU A 186 -5.70 31.26 -7.98
CA GLU A 186 -4.98 31.91 -9.07
C GLU A 186 -5.99 32.36 -10.12
N ALA A 187 -5.89 33.63 -10.45
CA ALA A 187 -6.90 34.44 -11.11
C ALA A 187 -7.16 34.04 -12.58
N THR A 188 -8.44 34.01 -12.96
CA THR A 188 -8.92 34.31 -14.33
C THR A 188 -8.79 35.82 -14.60
N PRO A 189 -8.81 36.34 -15.86
CA PRO A 189 -9.81 36.03 -16.91
C PRO A 189 -9.21 36.08 -18.37
N VAL A 190 -9.86 35.87 -19.53
CA VAL A 190 -11.16 36.28 -20.12
C VAL A 190 -11.39 35.51 -21.47
N ALA A 191 -12.67 35.26 -21.81
CA ALA A 191 -13.35 35.17 -23.13
C ALA A 191 -13.29 33.93 -24.06
N GLU A 192 -14.49 33.40 -24.31
CA GLU A 192 -15.05 32.74 -25.52
C GLU A 192 -15.76 33.78 -26.44
N PRO A 193 -16.30 33.47 -27.65
CA PRO A 193 -16.16 32.37 -28.65
C PRO A 193 -16.09 32.95 -30.12
N PRO A 194 -16.45 32.31 -31.28
CA PRO A 194 -16.94 30.95 -31.59
C PRO A 194 -16.36 30.19 -32.84
N VAL A 195 -16.53 28.85 -32.78
CA VAL A 195 -16.93 27.86 -33.83
C VAL A 195 -16.15 27.75 -35.15
N LEU A 196 -15.67 26.53 -35.48
CA LEU A 196 -16.07 25.77 -36.68
C LEU A 196 -15.58 24.30 -36.61
N THR A 197 -16.54 23.42 -36.86
CA THR A 197 -16.50 21.95 -36.98
C THR A 197 -15.50 21.42 -38.01
N LEU A 198 -14.92 20.25 -37.75
CA LEU A 198 -14.80 19.20 -38.76
C LEU A 198 -14.77 17.80 -38.13
N GLN A 199 -15.70 17.00 -38.65
CA GLN A 199 -16.03 15.64 -38.30
C GLN A 199 -14.82 14.72 -38.50
N ASN A 200 -14.61 13.79 -37.58
CA ASN A 200 -14.10 12.48 -37.94
C ASN A 200 -14.90 11.41 -37.19
N THR A 201 -15.49 10.58 -38.02
CA THR A 201 -16.43 9.50 -37.77
C THR A 201 -15.92 8.56 -36.67
N VAL A 202 -16.50 8.67 -35.48
CA VAL A 202 -16.39 7.61 -34.47
C VAL A 202 -17.42 6.56 -34.86
N VAL A 203 -16.95 5.50 -35.52
CA VAL A 203 -17.71 4.26 -35.60
C VAL A 203 -17.78 3.73 -34.17
N GLN A 204 -18.97 3.80 -33.58
CA GLN A 204 -19.29 3.18 -32.30
C GLN A 204 -19.06 1.67 -32.43
N THR A 205 -18.13 1.14 -31.63
CA THR A 205 -18.12 -0.27 -31.27
C THR A 205 -18.09 -0.36 -29.74
N ASN A 206 -19.10 -1.03 -29.18
CA ASN A 206 -19.38 -1.16 -27.75
C ASN A 206 -18.41 -2.11 -27.03
N GLY A 207 -17.10 -1.83 -27.09
CA GLY A 207 -16.07 -2.55 -26.33
C GLY A 207 -14.93 -1.61 -25.97
N ILE A 208 -14.31 -1.81 -24.80
CA ILE A 208 -13.15 -1.03 -24.41
C ILE A 208 -12.00 -1.41 -25.34
N HIS A 209 -11.52 -0.43 -26.12
CA HIS A 209 -10.44 -0.65 -27.06
C HIS A 209 -9.11 -0.79 -26.31
N LYS A 210 -8.55 -2.00 -26.33
CA LYS A 210 -7.19 -2.27 -25.85
C LYS A 210 -6.18 -1.48 -26.67
N ILE A 211 -5.14 -0.99 -26.00
CA ILE A 211 -4.04 -0.32 -26.69
C ILE A 211 -2.99 -1.35 -27.11
N ALA A 212 -2.56 -1.30 -28.37
CA ALA A 212 -1.49 -2.16 -28.86
C ALA A 212 -0.13 -1.78 -28.24
N LEU A 213 0.50 -2.74 -27.56
CA LEU A 213 1.88 -2.64 -27.08
C LEU A 213 2.85 -3.10 -28.17
N LYS A 214 3.73 -2.17 -28.56
CA LYS A 214 4.91 -2.41 -29.41
C LYS A 214 6.21 -2.39 -28.61
N TYR A 215 6.21 -1.78 -27.43
CA TYR A 215 7.31 -1.90 -26.47
C TYR A 215 7.35 -3.33 -25.88
N PRO A 216 8.53 -3.88 -25.51
CA PRO A 216 8.64 -5.18 -24.88
C PRO A 216 7.69 -5.33 -23.68
N ALA A 217 6.79 -6.32 -23.76
CA ALA A 217 5.74 -6.52 -22.76
C ALA A 217 6.30 -6.95 -21.40
N ASP A 218 7.43 -7.66 -21.37
CA ASP A 218 8.07 -8.10 -20.13
C ASP A 218 8.52 -6.92 -19.25
N GLU A 219 8.95 -5.82 -19.85
CA GLU A 219 9.29 -4.60 -19.14
C GLU A 219 8.05 -3.88 -18.61
N ILE A 220 6.97 -3.83 -19.39
CA ILE A 220 5.69 -3.27 -18.92
C ILE A 220 5.14 -4.09 -17.74
N ILE A 221 5.24 -5.42 -17.80
CA ILE A 221 4.86 -6.31 -16.69
C ILE A 221 5.69 -5.98 -15.44
N LYS A 222 7.02 -5.99 -15.54
CA LYS A 222 7.92 -5.69 -14.42
C LYS A 222 7.67 -4.30 -13.82
N LEU A 223 7.31 -3.32 -14.64
CA LEU A 223 6.95 -1.97 -14.19
C LEU A 223 5.67 -2.00 -13.34
N TRP A 224 4.63 -2.70 -13.79
CA TRP A 224 3.32 -2.75 -13.12
C TRP A 224 3.27 -3.68 -11.92
N GLN A 225 4.18 -4.64 -11.81
CA GLN A 225 4.29 -5.54 -10.64
C GLN A 225 4.46 -4.80 -9.31
N VAL A 226 4.82 -3.52 -9.32
CA VAL A 226 4.88 -2.70 -8.10
C VAL A 226 3.53 -2.52 -7.40
N LEU A 227 2.42 -2.77 -8.10
CA LEU A 227 1.09 -2.83 -7.49
C LEU A 227 0.99 -3.90 -6.38
N LEU A 228 1.87 -4.92 -6.40
CA LEU A 228 1.93 -5.95 -5.35
C LEU A 228 2.42 -5.39 -4.01
N ASP A 229 3.28 -4.36 -4.01
CA ASP A 229 3.93 -3.85 -2.80
C ASP A 229 3.55 -2.40 -2.44
N ILE A 230 2.72 -1.73 -3.24
CA ILE A 230 2.36 -0.32 -3.00
C ILE A 230 1.67 -0.09 -1.64
N HIS A 231 0.99 -1.11 -1.11
CA HIS A 231 0.38 -1.10 0.22
C HIS A 231 1.40 -0.90 1.37
N ARG A 232 2.69 -1.15 1.11
CA ARG A 232 3.78 -0.99 2.07
C ARG A 232 4.28 0.44 2.21
N CYS A 233 3.88 1.35 1.33
CA CYS A 233 4.22 2.77 1.45
C CYS A 233 3.65 3.34 2.75
N LYS A 234 4.44 4.15 3.46
CA LYS A 234 4.01 4.79 4.72
C LYS A 234 2.96 5.88 4.48
N SER A 235 3.03 6.54 3.31
CA SER A 235 2.25 7.75 3.03
C SER A 235 0.84 7.52 2.48
N VAL A 236 0.45 6.27 2.21
CA VAL A 236 -0.86 5.93 1.63
C VAL A 236 -1.53 4.78 2.36
N ALA A 237 -2.84 4.86 2.50
CA ALA A 237 -3.68 3.87 3.15
C ALA A 237 -4.22 2.85 2.13
N ILE A 238 -3.31 2.23 1.37
CA ILE A 238 -3.68 1.29 0.33
C ILE A 238 -3.74 -0.13 0.90
N LEU A 239 -4.84 -0.83 0.65
CA LEU A 239 -4.95 -2.27 0.89
C LEU A 239 -4.41 -3.07 -0.30
N PRO A 240 -3.79 -4.24 -0.07
CA PRO A 240 -3.30 -5.09 -1.14
C PRO A 240 -4.48 -5.63 -1.97
N PHE A 241 -4.65 -5.10 -3.19
CA PHE A 241 -5.66 -5.59 -4.12
C PHE A 241 -5.11 -6.74 -4.98
N PHE A 242 -3.91 -6.56 -5.52
CA PHE A 242 -3.21 -7.57 -6.31
C PHE A 242 -2.33 -8.41 -5.39
N LYS A 243 -2.46 -9.74 -5.46
CA LYS A 243 -1.76 -10.70 -4.61
C LYS A 243 -0.70 -11.49 -5.35
N THR A 244 -0.81 -11.61 -6.67
CA THR A 244 0.10 -12.43 -7.48
C THR A 244 0.57 -11.69 -8.73
N GLU A 245 1.78 -12.00 -9.21
CA GLU A 245 2.28 -11.48 -10.49
C GLU A 245 1.30 -11.82 -11.64
N LYS A 246 0.60 -12.95 -11.55
CA LYS A 246 -0.38 -13.37 -12.56
C LYS A 246 -1.61 -12.48 -12.63
N GLU A 247 -2.08 -11.96 -11.50
CA GLU A 247 -3.18 -10.98 -11.48
C GLU A 247 -2.78 -9.67 -12.16
N VAL A 248 -1.52 -9.24 -11.98
CA VAL A 248 -0.99 -8.06 -12.69
C VAL A 248 -0.86 -8.32 -14.19
N GLU A 249 -0.41 -9.51 -14.61
CA GLU A 249 -0.41 -9.90 -16.02
C GLU A 249 -1.81 -9.94 -16.64
N ASN A 250 -2.79 -10.48 -15.90
CA ASN A 250 -4.18 -10.50 -16.36
C ASN A 250 -4.71 -9.07 -16.54
N LEU A 251 -4.50 -8.18 -15.56
CA LEU A 251 -4.83 -6.75 -15.69
C LEU A 251 -4.22 -6.15 -16.95
N LEU A 252 -2.94 -6.37 -17.20
CA LEU A 252 -2.28 -5.85 -18.39
C LEU A 252 -2.87 -6.42 -19.69
N GLY A 253 -3.26 -7.70 -19.69
CA GLY A 253 -3.95 -8.35 -20.81
C GLY A 253 -5.38 -7.84 -21.06
N GLU A 254 -6.00 -7.21 -20.07
CA GLU A 254 -7.30 -6.53 -20.20
C GLU A 254 -7.14 -5.12 -20.79
N LEU A 255 -6.06 -4.42 -20.43
CA LEU A 255 -5.78 -3.05 -20.88
C LEU A 255 -5.11 -2.99 -22.27
N PHE A 256 -4.31 -4.00 -22.60
CA PHE A 256 -3.39 -3.97 -23.72
C PHE A 256 -3.46 -5.24 -24.56
N CYS A 257 -3.14 -5.11 -25.85
CA CYS A 257 -2.88 -6.25 -26.73
C CYS A 257 -1.43 -6.21 -27.20
N VAL A 258 -0.77 -7.36 -27.27
CA VAL A 258 0.63 -7.43 -27.68
C VAL A 258 0.72 -7.60 -29.19
N SER A 259 1.47 -6.73 -29.86
CA SER A 259 1.78 -6.93 -31.28
C SER A 259 2.75 -8.10 -31.46
N GLU A 260 2.69 -8.78 -32.61
CA GLU A 260 3.43 -10.02 -32.93
C GLU A 260 4.96 -9.97 -32.64
N ASN A 261 5.53 -8.77 -32.50
CA ASN A 261 6.97 -8.54 -32.31
C ASN A 261 7.43 -8.33 -30.86
N ALA A 262 6.56 -8.39 -29.84
CA ALA A 262 6.95 -8.02 -28.46
C ALA A 262 7.49 -9.17 -27.58
N GLY A 263 7.70 -10.37 -28.16
CA GLY A 263 8.37 -11.51 -27.52
C GLY A 263 7.53 -12.26 -26.46
N VAL A 264 6.98 -11.55 -25.48
CA VAL A 264 6.11 -12.10 -24.43
C VAL A 264 4.66 -11.76 -24.72
N SER A 265 3.80 -12.78 -24.82
CA SER A 265 2.36 -12.59 -25.01
C SER A 265 1.67 -12.26 -23.68
N LEU A 266 0.79 -11.26 -23.68
CA LEU A 266 -0.15 -11.03 -22.58
C LEU A 266 -1.37 -11.93 -22.77
N PRO A 267 -1.98 -12.43 -21.68
CA PRO A 267 -3.20 -13.21 -21.80
C PRO A 267 -4.32 -12.34 -22.38
N ASP A 268 -4.98 -12.79 -23.45
CA ASP A 268 -6.14 -12.08 -23.97
C ASP A 268 -7.32 -12.26 -22.99
N ARG A 269 -7.67 -11.18 -22.29
CA ARG A 269 -8.72 -11.16 -21.27
C ARG A 269 -9.78 -10.13 -21.59
N GLU A 270 -11.05 -10.44 -21.33
CA GLU A 270 -12.11 -9.45 -21.41
C GLU A 270 -11.90 -8.36 -20.36
N HIS A 271 -12.22 -7.12 -20.73
CA HIS A 271 -12.07 -5.98 -19.84
C HIS A 271 -12.88 -6.15 -18.56
N ARG A 272 -12.24 -5.93 -17.40
CA ARG A 272 -12.89 -5.91 -16.10
C ARG A 272 -12.79 -4.53 -15.45
N TYR A 273 -13.82 -4.16 -14.69
CA TYR A 273 -13.79 -2.99 -13.81
C TYR A 273 -13.22 -3.36 -12.42
N TYR A 274 -12.29 -2.55 -11.93
CA TYR A 274 -11.54 -2.76 -10.69
C TYR A 274 -11.98 -1.73 -9.64
N GLU A 275 -12.50 -2.24 -8.52
CA GLU A 275 -12.88 -1.44 -7.37
C GLU A 275 -11.65 -1.14 -6.48
N LEU A 276 -10.97 -0.03 -6.78
CA LEU A 276 -9.79 0.48 -6.09
C LEU A 276 -10.08 1.80 -5.38
N SER A 277 -9.43 2.01 -4.23
CA SER A 277 -9.39 3.30 -3.53
C SER A 277 -8.76 4.38 -4.41
N SER A 278 -9.18 5.64 -4.23
CA SER A 278 -8.60 6.82 -4.89
C SER A 278 -7.10 7.01 -4.57
N ASP A 279 -6.62 6.43 -3.47
CA ASP A 279 -5.19 6.42 -3.11
C ASP A 279 -4.32 5.68 -4.14
N TYR A 280 -4.90 4.83 -5.00
CA TYR A 280 -4.19 4.21 -6.12
C TYR A 280 -3.91 5.18 -7.29
N GLN A 281 -4.56 6.35 -7.37
CA GLN A 281 -4.40 7.26 -8.50
C GLN A 281 -2.93 7.65 -8.80
N PRO A 282 -2.08 8.04 -7.81
CA PRO A 282 -0.70 8.43 -8.10
C PRO A 282 0.11 7.31 -8.75
N ILE A 283 -0.01 6.07 -8.25
CA ILE A 283 0.73 4.93 -8.80
C ILE A 283 0.17 4.53 -10.16
N LEU A 284 -1.15 4.49 -10.35
CA LEU A 284 -1.77 4.15 -11.63
C LEU A 284 -1.45 5.19 -12.71
N CYS A 285 -1.45 6.48 -12.36
CA CYS A 285 -1.02 7.56 -13.27
C CYS A 285 0.46 7.41 -13.64
N LEU A 286 1.34 7.09 -12.69
CA LEU A 286 2.75 6.82 -12.96
C LEU A 286 2.93 5.66 -13.95
N LEU A 287 2.32 4.52 -13.65
CA LEU A 287 2.42 3.29 -14.43
C LEU A 287 1.90 3.51 -15.85
N MET A 288 0.73 4.14 -15.98
CA MET A 288 0.13 4.42 -17.27
C MET A 288 0.92 5.44 -18.08
N HIS A 289 1.39 6.54 -17.47
CA HIS A 289 2.18 7.54 -18.18
C HIS A 289 3.55 6.99 -18.62
N ALA A 290 4.17 6.14 -17.80
CA ALA A 290 5.41 5.45 -18.16
C ALA A 290 5.18 4.47 -19.32
N THR A 291 4.13 3.65 -19.27
CA THR A 291 3.73 2.78 -20.40
C THR A 291 3.49 3.60 -21.67
N TYR A 292 2.76 4.72 -21.57
CA TYR A 292 2.56 5.64 -22.68
C TYR A 292 3.89 6.14 -23.25
N LYS A 293 4.81 6.65 -22.42
CA LYS A 293 6.09 7.20 -22.90
C LYS A 293 6.96 6.14 -23.60
N LEU A 294 7.02 4.92 -23.05
CA LEU A 294 7.77 3.80 -23.64
C LEU A 294 7.14 3.34 -24.96
N ASN A 295 5.82 3.22 -25.02
CA ASN A 295 5.11 2.73 -26.20
C ASN A 295 4.94 3.79 -27.29
N HIS A 296 4.84 5.08 -26.92
CA HIS A 296 4.68 6.20 -27.85
C HIS A 296 5.88 6.34 -28.81
N THR A 297 7.06 5.90 -28.39
CA THR A 297 8.24 5.83 -29.28
C THR A 297 7.98 4.96 -30.52
N PHE A 298 7.04 4.01 -30.46
CA PHE A 298 6.74 3.05 -31.52
C PHE A 298 5.36 3.23 -32.17
N THR A 299 4.36 3.70 -31.42
CA THR A 299 2.96 3.74 -31.88
C THR A 299 2.47 5.13 -32.27
N ARG A 300 3.08 6.20 -31.74
CA ARG A 300 2.60 7.59 -31.85
C ARG A 300 1.16 7.83 -31.35
N ILE A 301 0.55 6.86 -30.66
CA ILE A 301 -0.76 7.02 -30.00
C ILE A 301 -0.64 8.12 -28.95
N LYS A 302 -1.61 9.04 -28.90
CA LYS A 302 -1.62 10.14 -27.93
C LYS A 302 -1.89 9.65 -26.49
N LEU A 303 -1.83 10.54 -25.52
CA LEU A 303 -2.01 10.20 -24.11
C LEU A 303 -3.48 9.93 -23.75
N GLU A 304 -4.42 10.61 -24.41
CA GLU A 304 -5.85 10.58 -24.08
C GLU A 304 -6.46 9.16 -24.07
N PRO A 305 -6.14 8.25 -25.02
CA PRO A 305 -6.59 6.85 -24.95
C PRO A 305 -6.11 6.11 -23.69
N TYR A 306 -4.90 6.37 -23.21
CA TYR A 306 -4.38 5.76 -21.98
C TYR A 306 -5.10 6.30 -20.74
N SER A 307 -5.40 7.61 -20.72
CA SER A 307 -6.21 8.24 -19.67
C SER A 307 -7.66 7.72 -19.69
N ALA A 308 -8.22 7.47 -20.88
CA ALA A 308 -9.54 6.88 -21.03
C ALA A 308 -9.57 5.45 -20.45
N LEU A 309 -8.55 4.63 -20.73
CA LEU A 309 -8.40 3.31 -20.11
C LEU A 309 -8.36 3.39 -18.59
N LEU A 310 -7.59 4.32 -18.00
CA LEU A 310 -7.59 4.51 -16.54
C LEU A 310 -9.00 4.76 -15.99
N LYS A 311 -9.74 5.68 -16.60
CA LYS A 311 -11.11 6.02 -16.19
C LYS A 311 -12.09 4.86 -16.32
N GLN A 312 -11.97 4.08 -17.38
CA GLN A 312 -12.88 2.97 -17.68
C GLN A 312 -12.56 1.69 -16.90
N SER A 313 -11.34 1.55 -16.37
CA SER A 313 -10.88 0.32 -15.71
C SER A 313 -10.92 0.41 -14.19
N PHE A 314 -10.74 1.58 -13.60
CA PHE A 314 -10.51 1.69 -12.15
C PHE A 314 -11.45 2.70 -11.48
N SER A 315 -12.14 2.27 -10.42
CA SER A 315 -13.01 3.15 -9.61
C SER A 315 -12.25 4.28 -8.93
N ALA A 316 -10.92 4.17 -8.80
CA ALA A 316 -10.06 5.24 -8.33
C ALA A 316 -10.27 6.56 -9.10
N PHE A 317 -10.75 6.52 -10.36
CA PHE A 317 -11.00 7.69 -11.20
C PHE A 317 -12.50 8.01 -11.39
N GLN A 318 -13.42 7.30 -10.73
CA GLN A 318 -14.87 7.43 -10.94
C GLN A 318 -15.38 8.86 -10.69
N GLY A 319 -14.83 9.56 -9.70
CA GLY A 319 -15.21 10.94 -9.35
C GLY A 319 -14.65 12.03 -10.26
N ILE A 320 -13.84 11.71 -11.28
CA ILE A 320 -13.30 12.70 -12.21
C ILE A 320 -14.17 12.69 -13.46
N GLU A 321 -14.89 13.77 -13.77
CA GLU A 321 -15.86 13.77 -14.87
C GLU A 321 -15.20 13.55 -16.25
N ASN A 322 -14.15 14.29 -16.58
CA ASN A 322 -13.56 14.29 -17.92
C ASN A 322 -12.21 13.57 -18.01
N VAL A 323 -12.00 12.82 -19.11
CA VAL A 323 -10.69 12.18 -19.42
C VAL A 323 -9.57 13.21 -19.60
N ALA A 324 -9.91 14.43 -20.05
CA ALA A 324 -8.98 15.52 -20.17
C ALA A 324 -8.36 15.91 -18.81
N ASP A 325 -9.14 15.87 -17.73
CA ASP A 325 -8.65 16.22 -16.39
C ASP A 325 -7.65 15.19 -15.86
N ILE A 326 -7.86 13.91 -16.19
CA ILE A 326 -6.88 12.84 -15.92
C ILE A 326 -5.59 13.10 -16.69
N SER A 327 -5.72 13.41 -17.99
CA SER A 327 -4.57 13.66 -18.87
C SER A 327 -3.76 14.88 -18.44
N GLY A 328 -4.43 15.99 -18.08
CA GLY A 328 -3.79 17.21 -17.59
C GLY A 328 -3.10 17.02 -16.24
N ASN A 329 -3.66 16.19 -15.35
CA ASN A 329 -3.10 15.95 -14.02
C ASN A 329 -2.11 14.78 -13.95
N ILE A 330 -1.96 13.98 -15.02
CA ILE A 330 -1.11 12.78 -14.99
C ILE A 330 0.34 13.10 -14.62
N THR A 331 0.84 14.26 -15.06
CA THR A 331 2.21 14.73 -14.76
C THR A 331 2.40 15.06 -13.28
N LYS A 332 1.40 15.64 -12.61
CA LYS A 332 1.47 15.90 -11.17
C LYS A 332 1.36 14.60 -10.36
N LYS A 333 0.44 13.73 -10.78
CA LYS A 333 0.18 12.44 -10.12
C LYS A 333 1.34 11.45 -10.31
N LYS A 334 2.02 11.44 -11.46
CA LYS A 334 3.20 10.58 -11.68
C LYS A 334 4.32 10.93 -10.71
N ASP A 335 4.55 12.22 -10.42
CA ASP A 335 5.63 12.64 -9.52
C ASP A 335 5.34 12.20 -8.08
N ALA A 336 4.07 12.30 -7.66
CA ALA A 336 3.61 11.68 -6.43
C ALA A 336 3.82 10.15 -6.43
N GLY A 337 3.52 9.47 -7.54
CA GLY A 337 3.81 8.05 -7.70
C GLY A 337 5.30 7.70 -7.56
N ILE A 338 6.21 8.52 -8.10
CA ILE A 338 7.66 8.31 -7.97
C ILE A 338 8.09 8.44 -6.51
N MET A 339 7.53 9.41 -5.77
CA MET A 339 7.78 9.54 -4.33
C MET A 339 7.35 8.29 -3.56
N LEU A 340 6.19 7.72 -3.88
CA LEU A 340 5.72 6.46 -3.27
C LEU A 340 6.69 5.31 -3.54
N LEU A 341 7.18 5.16 -4.79
CA LEU A 341 8.19 4.16 -5.11
C LEU A 341 9.49 4.34 -4.33
N GLY A 342 9.87 5.58 -4.02
CA GLY A 342 11.02 5.90 -3.19
C GLY A 342 10.91 5.38 -1.76
N GLU A 343 9.70 5.31 -1.20
CA GLU A 343 9.45 4.79 0.16
C GLU A 343 9.66 3.28 0.25
N ILE A 344 9.39 2.56 -0.84
CA ILE A 344 9.50 1.10 -0.89
C ILE A 344 10.68 0.63 -1.75
N LYS A 345 11.71 1.48 -1.93
CA LYS A 345 12.88 1.21 -2.80
C LYS A 345 13.69 -0.05 -2.43
N SER A 346 13.48 -0.61 -1.24
CA SER A 346 14.05 -1.88 -0.79
C SER A 346 13.38 -3.08 -1.48
N SER A 347 12.09 -2.98 -1.83
CA SER A 347 11.33 -4.05 -2.49
C SER A 347 11.90 -4.39 -3.88
N LYS A 348 11.91 -5.68 -4.20
CA LYS A 348 12.25 -6.21 -5.53
C LYS A 348 11.44 -5.53 -6.65
N TYR A 349 10.13 -5.38 -6.47
CA TYR A 349 9.27 -4.81 -7.51
C TYR A 349 9.49 -3.31 -7.69
N ALA A 350 9.65 -2.56 -6.60
CA ALA A 350 9.99 -1.14 -6.67
C ALA A 350 11.35 -0.90 -7.33
N LYS A 351 12.36 -1.71 -6.99
CA LYS A 351 13.69 -1.68 -7.66
C LYS A 351 13.56 -1.89 -9.17
N ASN A 352 12.76 -2.86 -9.60
CA ASN A 352 12.54 -3.14 -11.01
C ASN A 352 11.82 -1.98 -11.71
N ALA A 353 10.75 -1.46 -11.12
CA ALA A 353 10.02 -0.31 -11.65
C ALA A 353 10.95 0.92 -11.80
N LEU A 354 11.74 1.25 -10.77
CA LEU A 354 12.68 2.38 -10.81
C LEU A 354 13.75 2.21 -11.91
N LYS A 355 14.28 0.99 -12.11
CA LYS A 355 15.23 0.70 -13.20
C LYS A 355 14.62 0.94 -14.59
N ILE A 356 13.34 0.61 -14.78
CA ILE A 356 12.64 0.79 -16.05
C ILE A 356 12.31 2.27 -16.26
N LEU A 357 11.83 2.96 -15.22
CA LEU A 357 11.56 4.40 -15.25
C LEU A 357 12.81 5.20 -15.63
N ALA A 358 14.01 4.80 -15.17
CA ALA A 358 15.27 5.46 -15.52
C ALA A 358 15.59 5.46 -17.04
N LYS A 359 14.96 4.58 -17.83
CA LYS A 359 15.08 4.57 -19.30
C LYS A 359 14.32 5.72 -19.97
N ILE A 360 13.35 6.31 -19.27
CA ILE A 360 12.53 7.40 -19.78
C ILE A 360 13.19 8.74 -19.40
N LYS A 361 13.47 9.59 -20.39
CA LYS A 361 14.24 10.84 -20.21
C LYS A 361 13.70 11.75 -19.10
N ASP A 362 12.38 11.84 -18.99
CA ASP A 362 11.67 12.72 -18.03
C ASP A 362 11.61 12.16 -16.59
N TYR A 363 12.14 10.95 -16.38
CA TYR A 363 12.04 10.21 -15.11
C TYR A 363 13.40 9.92 -14.48
N ARG A 364 14.49 10.45 -15.05
CA ARG A 364 15.81 10.31 -14.44
C ARG A 364 15.80 11.01 -13.09
N ILE A 365 15.64 10.22 -12.03
CA ILE A 365 15.85 10.63 -10.65
C ILE A 365 17.30 11.06 -10.58
N LYS A 366 17.56 12.36 -10.38
CA LYS A 366 18.90 12.82 -10.04
C LYS A 366 19.25 12.13 -8.72
N ALA A 367 20.28 11.27 -8.77
CA ALA A 367 20.83 10.59 -7.61
C ALA A 367 21.29 11.60 -6.55
#